data_AF-A0A8D8VE33-F1
#
_entry.id   AF-A0A8D8VE33-F1
#
_cell.length_a   1.000
_cell.length_b   1.000
_cell.length_c   1.000
_cell.angle_alpha   90.00
_cell.angle_beta   90.00
_cell.angle_gamma   90.00
#
_symmetry.space_group_name_H-M   'P 1'
#
loop_
_entity.id
_entity.type
_entity.pdbx_description
1 polymer ?
#
loop_
_entity_poly.entity_id
_entity_poly.type
_entity_poly.pdbx_seq_one_letter_code
_entity_poly.pdbx_strand_id
1 'polypeptide(L)'
;MSPTRKGTRIRLSFSLNGTDHVNILVSPFTGVELVRWSLLEGTPLKNKSKFRGRDTYFVFYTCASNIQSFHFWIELFVEEATTGHLVDMGVASHHVHGDKQLTKPLASFLNKFPSWTVTTGWTAGMKLYTF
;
A
#
# COMPACT_ATOMS: atom_id res chain seq x y z
N MET A 1 -35.24 -9.72 -3.26
CA MET A 1 -34.60 -9.55 -1.94
C MET A 1 -33.27 -10.28 -1.99
N SER A 2 -32.14 -9.58 -1.93
CA SER A 2 -30.82 -10.20 -1.92
C SER A 2 -30.61 -10.92 -0.58
N PRO A 3 -30.00 -12.12 -0.54
CA PRO A 3 -29.76 -12.82 0.72
C PRO A 3 -28.86 -11.96 1.62
N THR A 4 -29.25 -11.78 2.88
CA THR A 4 -28.43 -11.09 3.88
C THR A 4 -27.17 -11.91 4.10
N ARG A 5 -26.01 -11.44 3.60
CA ARG A 5 -24.71 -12.08 3.85
C ARG A 5 -24.44 -12.07 5.36
N LYS A 6 -24.27 -13.26 5.95
CA LYS A 6 -23.81 -13.42 7.33
C LYS A 6 -22.29 -13.40 7.40
N GLY A 7 -21.76 -12.65 8.36
CA GLY A 7 -20.33 -12.49 8.52
C GLY A 7 -19.99 -11.44 9.58
N THR A 8 -18.69 -11.26 9.81
CA THR A 8 -18.15 -10.36 10.83
C THR A 8 -17.38 -9.23 10.17
N ARG A 9 -17.40 -8.04 10.79
CA ARG A 9 -16.55 -6.91 10.37
C ARG A 9 -15.28 -6.86 11.22
N ILE A 10 -14.13 -6.79 10.57
CA ILE A 10 -12.82 -6.69 11.19
C ILE A 10 -12.17 -5.40 10.70
N ARG A 11 -11.66 -4.59 11.63
CA ARG A 11 -10.88 -3.39 11.29
C ARG A 11 -9.41 -3.61 11.59
N LEU A 12 -8.57 -3.37 10.59
CA LEU A 12 -7.12 -3.34 10.73
C LEU A 12 -6.64 -1.88 10.66
N SER A 13 -5.86 -1.45 11.63
CA SER A 13 -5.33 -0.08 11.74
C SER A 13 -3.81 -0.10 11.58
N PHE A 14 -3.28 0.84 10.81
CA PHE A 14 -1.89 0.88 10.41
C PHE A 14 -1.27 2.26 10.69
N SER A 15 0.04 2.24 10.93
CA SER A 15 0.88 3.43 11.06
C SER A 15 2.10 3.27 10.16
N LEU A 16 2.23 4.16 9.17
CA LEU A 16 3.33 4.21 8.21
C LEU A 16 4.25 5.38 8.55
N ASN A 17 5.53 5.10 8.71
CA ASN A 17 6.53 6.10 9.13
C ASN A 17 7.69 6.20 8.12
N GLY A 18 8.12 7.42 7.84
CA GLY A 18 9.43 7.67 7.24
C GLY A 18 9.53 7.51 5.72
N THR A 19 8.41 7.65 4.99
CA THR A 19 8.40 7.74 3.52
C THR A 19 7.54 8.92 3.07
N ASP A 20 7.99 9.60 2.03
CA ASP A 20 7.31 10.71 1.37
C ASP A 20 6.40 10.23 0.23
N HIS A 21 6.64 9.04 -0.32
CA HIS A 21 5.86 8.44 -1.40
C HIS A 21 5.59 6.97 -1.11
N VAL A 22 4.32 6.56 -0.98
CA VAL A 22 3.96 5.17 -0.70
C VAL A 22 2.84 4.67 -1.62
N ASN A 23 3.07 3.48 -2.16
CA ASN A 23 2.08 2.67 -2.84
C ASN A 23 1.56 1.62 -1.86
N ILE A 24 0.25 1.56 -1.67
CA ILE A 24 -0.44 0.55 -0.86
C ILE A 24 -1.30 -0.29 -1.79
N LEU A 25 -1.03 -1.59 -1.82
CA LEU A 25 -1.77 -2.60 -2.56
C LEU A 25 -2.49 -3.48 -1.56
N VAL A 26 -3.78 -3.72 -1.75
CA VAL A 26 -4.60 -4.54 -0.86
C VAL A 26 -5.31 -5.60 -1.70
N SER A 27 -5.24 -6.87 -1.29
CA SER A 27 -5.93 -7.98 -1.94
C SER A 27 -6.57 -8.90 -0.89
N PRO A 28 -7.86 -8.68 -0.56
CA PRO A 28 -8.62 -9.55 0.35
C PRO A 28 -8.70 -10.98 -0.18
N PHE A 29 -8.66 -11.97 0.71
CA PHE A 29 -8.88 -13.38 0.36
C PHE A 29 -10.31 -13.67 -0.06
N THR A 30 -10.54 -14.81 -0.73
CA THR A 30 -11.89 -15.26 -1.10
C THR A 30 -12.75 -15.37 0.17
N GLY A 31 -13.98 -14.85 0.12
CA GLY A 31 -14.86 -14.76 1.29
C GLY A 31 -14.61 -13.53 2.17
N VAL A 32 -13.61 -12.71 1.83
CA VAL A 32 -13.32 -11.43 2.48
C VAL A 32 -13.53 -10.27 1.50
N GLU A 33 -14.18 -9.21 1.96
CA GLU A 33 -14.42 -8.01 1.17
C GLU A 33 -13.89 -6.78 1.90
N LEU A 34 -13.14 -5.94 1.19
CA LEU A 34 -12.80 -4.60 1.66
C LEU A 34 -14.02 -3.68 1.49
N VAL A 35 -14.69 -3.37 2.61
CA VAL A 35 -15.94 -2.61 2.57
C VAL A 35 -15.72 -1.10 2.75
N ARG A 36 -14.72 -0.72 3.56
CA ARG A 36 -14.38 0.68 3.84
C ARG A 36 -12.91 0.85 4.16
N TRP A 37 -12.42 2.08 4.05
CA TRP A 37 -11.12 2.50 4.55
C TRP A 37 -11.19 3.96 5.01
N SER A 38 -10.14 4.45 5.65
CA SER A 38 -9.98 5.87 5.99
C SER A 38 -9.23 6.69 4.93
N LEU A 39 -8.82 6.05 3.83
CA LEU A 39 -7.92 6.65 2.84
C LEU A 39 -8.63 7.66 1.95
N LEU A 40 -9.87 7.36 1.57
CA LEU A 40 -10.73 8.22 0.76
C LEU A 40 -12.18 8.00 1.20
N GLU A 41 -13.02 9.02 1.00
CA GLU A 41 -14.46 8.89 1.19
C GLU A 41 -15.09 7.96 0.15
N GLY A 42 -16.20 7.33 0.53
CA GLY A 42 -16.94 6.41 -0.34
C GLY A 42 -16.44 4.96 -0.32
N THR A 43 -16.86 4.20 -1.33
CA THR A 43 -16.53 2.78 -1.47
C THR A 43 -15.15 2.62 -2.11
N PRO A 44 -14.26 1.79 -1.53
CA PRO A 44 -12.96 1.48 -2.13
C PRO A 44 -13.09 0.99 -3.57
N LEU A 45 -12.34 1.62 -4.49
CA LEU A 45 -12.42 1.31 -5.91
C LEU A 45 -11.59 0.06 -6.23
N LYS A 46 -12.27 -0.96 -6.78
CA LYS A 46 -11.64 -2.18 -7.26
C LYS A 46 -10.84 -1.88 -8.53
N ASN A 47 -9.62 -2.40 -8.58
CA ASN A 47 -8.83 -2.39 -9.81
C ASN A 47 -9.44 -3.37 -10.82
N LYS A 48 -9.22 -3.12 -12.11
CA LYS A 48 -9.64 -4.03 -13.19
C LYS A 48 -8.83 -5.34 -13.15
N SER A 49 -7.57 -5.26 -12.73
CA SER A 49 -6.68 -6.40 -12.62
C SER A 49 -6.91 -7.15 -11.32
N LYS A 50 -6.93 -8.49 -11.42
CA LYS A 50 -7.03 -9.39 -10.28
C LYS A 50 -5.68 -9.97 -9.90
N PHE A 51 -5.44 -10.16 -8.62
CA PHE A 51 -4.25 -10.85 -8.11
C PHE A 51 -4.64 -12.25 -7.64
N ARG A 52 -4.19 -13.29 -8.36
CA ARG A 52 -4.56 -14.69 -8.11
C ARG A 52 -6.08 -14.89 -8.06
N GLY A 53 -6.81 -14.23 -8.98
CA GLY A 53 -8.26 -14.28 -9.05
C GLY A 53 -9.02 -13.43 -8.02
N ARG A 54 -8.31 -12.74 -7.12
CA ARG A 54 -8.90 -11.89 -6.07
C ARG A 54 -8.91 -10.43 -6.49
N ASP A 55 -9.89 -9.70 -5.97
CA ASP A 55 -9.98 -8.25 -6.16
C ASP A 55 -8.74 -7.56 -5.58
N THR A 56 -8.33 -6.46 -6.19
CA THR A 56 -7.22 -5.64 -5.71
C THR A 56 -7.62 -4.18 -5.62
N TYR A 57 -6.98 -3.48 -4.68
CA TYR A 57 -7.15 -2.06 -4.45
C TYR A 57 -5.78 -1.42 -4.41
N PHE A 58 -5.66 -0.21 -4.96
CA PHE A 58 -4.41 0.51 -5.05
C PHE A 58 -4.60 1.93 -4.54
N VAL A 59 -3.69 2.37 -3.68
CA VAL A 59 -3.60 3.74 -3.19
C VAL A 59 -2.18 4.24 -3.37
N PHE A 60 -2.05 5.41 -3.98
CA PHE A 60 -0.80 6.14 -4.03
C PHE A 60 -0.92 7.37 -3.14
N TYR A 61 -0.08 7.43 -2.11
CA TYR A 61 -0.01 8.55 -1.18
C TYR A 61 1.34 9.24 -1.34
N THR A 62 1.32 10.56 -1.48
CA THR A 62 2.50 11.39 -1.60
C THR A 62 2.43 12.60 -0.69
N CYS A 63 3.57 13.01 -0.15
CA CYS A 63 3.71 14.16 0.73
C CYS A 63 5.00 14.90 0.39
N ALA A 64 4.89 16.16 -0.05
CA ALA A 64 6.03 16.95 -0.49
C ALA A 64 6.84 17.57 0.66
N SER A 65 6.21 17.85 1.81
CA SER A 65 6.85 18.51 2.96
C SER A 65 6.16 18.11 4.26
N ASN A 66 6.90 18.12 5.39
CA ASN A 66 6.40 17.76 6.72
C ASN A 66 5.91 16.31 6.82
N ILE A 67 6.82 15.37 6.55
CA ILE A 67 6.55 13.93 6.66
C ILE A 67 6.11 13.60 8.09
N GLN A 68 4.80 13.44 8.28
CA GLN A 68 4.19 12.93 9.50
C GLN A 68 3.87 11.44 9.36
N SER A 69 3.70 10.77 10.49
CA SER A 69 3.18 9.41 10.53
C SER A 69 1.84 9.34 9.81
N PHE A 70 1.77 8.50 8.78
CA PHE A 70 0.55 8.30 8.01
C PHE A 70 -0.26 7.17 8.63
N HIS A 71 -1.39 7.53 9.24
CA HIS A 71 -2.29 6.61 9.92
C HIS A 71 -3.52 6.33 9.06
N PHE A 72 -3.83 5.06 8.88
CA PHE A 72 -5.04 4.67 8.15
C PHE A 72 -5.59 3.35 8.68
N TRP A 73 -6.86 3.07 8.37
CA TRP A 73 -7.48 1.78 8.65
C TRP A 73 -8.22 1.25 7.43
N ILE A 74 -8.37 -0.07 7.38
CA ILE A 74 -9.26 -0.78 6.46
C ILE A 74 -10.27 -1.60 7.26
N GLU A 75 -11.49 -1.67 6.76
CA GLU A 75 -12.56 -2.48 7.33
C GLU A 75 -12.91 -3.58 6.35
N LEU A 76 -12.79 -4.82 6.81
CA LEU A 76 -13.05 -6.03 6.07
C LEU A 76 -14.36 -6.65 6.55
N PHE A 77 -15.19 -7.10 5.63
CA PHE A 77 -16.29 -8.01 5.92
C PHE A 77 -15.82 -9.44 5.60
N VAL A 78 -15.93 -10.34 6.59
CA VAL A 78 -15.50 -11.73 6.51
C VAL A 78 -16.73 -12.61 6.58
N GLU A 79 -17.00 -13.37 5.53
CA GLU A 79 -18.11 -14.33 5.52
C GLU A 79 -17.89 -15.43 6.56
N GLU A 80 -18.96 -15.88 7.20
CA GLU A 80 -18.90 -16.81 8.35
C GLU A 80 -18.18 -18.14 8.04
N ALA A 81 -18.25 -18.62 6.79
CA ALA A 81 -17.56 -19.83 6.35
C ALA A 81 -16.06 -19.61 6.03
N THR A 82 -15.60 -18.36 6.02
CA THR A 82 -14.21 -18.01 5.68
C THR A 82 -13.30 -18.29 6.86
N THR A 83 -12.26 -19.07 6.63
CA THR A 83 -11.22 -19.37 7.60
C THR A 83 -9.85 -19.10 6.99
N GLY A 84 -8.87 -18.74 7.83
CA GLY A 84 -7.50 -18.45 7.41
C GLY A 84 -7.23 -16.96 7.24
N HIS A 85 -6.37 -16.62 6.27
CA HIS A 85 -5.91 -15.27 6.02
C HIS A 85 -7.03 -14.35 5.52
N LEU A 86 -7.00 -13.10 5.97
CA LEU A 86 -7.95 -12.06 5.65
C LEU A 86 -7.53 -11.29 4.40
N VAL A 87 -6.26 -10.88 4.34
CA VAL A 87 -5.81 -9.94 3.32
C VAL A 87 -4.31 -10.00 3.10
N ASP A 88 -3.89 -9.95 1.84
CA ASP A 88 -2.51 -9.62 1.47
C ASP A 88 -2.38 -8.11 1.27
N MET A 89 -1.34 -7.51 1.84
CA MET A 89 -1.01 -6.10 1.69
C MET A 89 0.43 -5.91 1.23
N GLY A 90 0.61 -5.19 0.14
CA GLY A 90 1.91 -4.70 -0.32
C GLY A 90 2.08 -3.23 0.00
N VAL A 91 3.18 -2.87 0.63
CA VAL A 91 3.56 -1.47 0.90
C VAL A 91 4.89 -1.21 0.23
N ALA A 92 4.89 -0.42 -0.84
CA ALA A 92 6.10 0.01 -1.53
C ALA A 92 6.37 1.48 -1.27
N SER A 93 7.46 1.76 -0.56
CA SER A 93 7.92 3.11 -0.22
C SER A 93 8.98 3.56 -1.21
N HIS A 94 8.84 4.78 -1.70
CA HIS A 94 9.83 5.49 -2.48
C HIS A 94 10.36 6.63 -1.61
N HIS A 95 11.68 6.76 -1.51
CA HIS A 95 12.32 7.86 -0.81
C HIS A 95 12.76 8.88 -1.84
N VAL A 96 11.86 9.74 -2.29
CA VAL A 96 12.16 10.65 -3.41
C VAL A 96 12.95 11.88 -2.93
N HIS A 97 12.83 12.22 -1.65
CA HIS A 97 13.49 13.36 -1.03
C HIS A 97 14.25 13.00 0.25
N GLY A 98 15.14 13.90 0.66
CA GLY A 98 15.85 13.85 1.95
C GLY A 98 16.98 12.82 2.01
N ASP A 99 17.54 12.62 3.20
CA ASP A 99 18.77 11.84 3.42
C ASP A 99 18.65 10.36 3.03
N LYS A 100 17.42 9.84 2.96
CA LYS A 100 17.13 8.46 2.55
C LYS A 100 16.97 8.31 1.04
N GLN A 101 17.02 9.40 0.28
CA GLN A 101 16.83 9.37 -1.16
C GLN A 101 17.87 8.48 -1.85
N LEU A 102 19.14 8.61 -1.46
CA LEU A 102 20.24 7.87 -2.07
C LEU A 102 20.95 7.02 -1.02
N THR A 103 21.16 5.74 -1.33
CA THR A 103 22.14 4.93 -0.60
C THR A 103 23.56 5.28 -1.06
N LYS A 104 24.56 5.01 -0.23
CA LYS A 104 25.98 5.21 -0.62
C LYS A 104 26.34 4.50 -1.94
N PRO A 105 25.93 3.23 -2.18
CA PRO A 105 26.18 2.59 -3.47
C PRO A 105 25.49 3.29 -4.65
N LEU A 106 24.25 3.76 -4.47
CA LEU A 106 23.53 4.48 -5.52
C LEU A 106 24.22 5.82 -5.84
N ALA A 107 24.55 6.61 -4.82
CA ALA A 107 25.30 7.86 -5.01
C ALA A 107 26.65 7.62 -5.70
N SER A 108 27.40 6.59 -5.29
CA SER A 108 28.67 6.23 -5.94
C SER A 108 28.49 5.84 -7.41
N PHE A 109 27.40 5.16 -7.76
CA PHE A 109 27.08 4.82 -9.13
C PHE A 109 26.72 6.06 -9.97
N LEU A 110 25.87 6.95 -9.46
CA LEU A 110 25.47 8.17 -10.16
C LEU A 110 26.67 9.10 -10.42
N ASN A 111 27.64 9.13 -9.51
CA ASN A 111 28.87 9.90 -9.67
C ASN A 111 29.83 9.38 -10.76
N LYS A 112 29.55 8.22 -11.38
CA LYS A 112 30.35 7.70 -12.51
C LYS A 112 29.95 8.28 -13.85
N PHE A 113 28.79 8.94 -13.94
CA PHE A 113 28.34 9.53 -15.18
C PHE A 113 29.11 10.84 -15.49
N PRO A 114 29.28 11.19 -16.78
CA PRO A 114 29.95 12.42 -17.15
C PRO A 114 29.27 13.68 -16.59
N SER A 115 30.04 14.76 -16.38
CA SER A 115 29.54 16.02 -15.82
C SER A 115 28.48 16.72 -16.67
N TRP A 116 28.36 16.38 -17.95
CA TRP A 116 27.31 16.90 -18.84
C TRP A 116 25.96 16.20 -18.68
N THR A 117 25.87 15.17 -17.82
CA THR A 117 24.63 14.43 -17.55
C THR A 117 23.90 14.98 -16.34
N VAL A 118 22.57 15.01 -16.44
CA VAL A 118 21.70 15.17 -15.27
C VAL A 118 21.27 13.77 -14.83
N THR A 119 21.71 13.36 -13.65
CA THR A 119 21.33 12.07 -13.07
C THR A 119 20.28 12.28 -11.98
N THR A 120 19.22 11.47 -12.02
CA THR A 120 18.18 11.44 -10.99
C THR A 120 18.00 10.00 -10.52
N GLY A 121 17.90 9.82 -9.22
CA GLY A 121 17.65 8.51 -8.63
C GLY A 121 17.01 8.63 -7.26
N TRP A 122 16.35 7.55 -6.85
CA TRP A 122 15.83 7.39 -5.51
C TRP A 122 15.86 5.91 -5.14
N THR A 123 15.86 5.65 -3.84
CA THR A 123 15.71 4.30 -3.31
C THR A 123 14.24 3.96 -3.16
N ALA A 124 13.90 2.71 -3.42
CA ALA A 124 12.58 2.16 -3.16
C ALA A 124 12.71 0.83 -2.42
N GLY A 125 11.75 0.55 -1.54
CA GLY A 125 11.66 -0.68 -0.79
C GLY A 125 10.22 -1.16 -0.72
N MET A 126 10.01 -2.46 -0.75
CA MET A 126 8.70 -3.07 -0.64
C MET A 126 8.66 -4.05 0.51
N LYS A 127 7.58 -4.01 1.28
CA LYS A 127 7.24 -5.03 2.26
C LYS A 127 5.88 -5.64 1.92
N LEU A 128 5.80 -6.96 2.04
CA LEU A 128 4.60 -7.73 1.80
C LEU A 128 4.14 -8.32 3.13
N TYR A 129 2.85 -8.26 3.39
CA TYR A 129 2.22 -8.74 4.61
C TYR A 129 1.02 -9.62 4.24
N THR A 130 0.82 -10.67 5.03
CA THR A 130 -0.40 -11.48 5.01
C THR A 130 -0.96 -11.44 6.42
N PHE A 131 -2.20 -10.98 6.54
CA PHE A 131 -2.94 -10.92 7.81
C PHE A 131 -4.01 -12.00 7.81
#